data_AF-D8U6N7-F1
#
_entry.id   AF-D8U6N7-F1
#
_cell.length_a   1.000
_cell.length_b   1.000
_cell.length_c   1.000
_cell.angle_alpha   90.00
_cell.angle_beta   90.00
_cell.angle_gamma   90.00
#
_symmetry.space_group_name_H-M   'P 1'
#
loop_
_entity.id
_entity.type
_entity.pdbx_description
1 polymer ?
#
loop_
_entity_poly.entity_id
_entity_poly.type
_entity_poly.pdbx_seq_one_letter_code
_entity_poly.pdbx_strand_id
1 'polypeptide(L)'
;MQLLLAVVLAAGVFFAVPRGVTVGSIQVRSSRMSFNASKSTYQIILTATIPIFNPNYMPVQVSGSLVVSFYDQQAGVTGLDPVNVPARAFPKIITVDMDASSVPQEYVFTIYTHCTTFPMETIFFLTGKLQSKYLGGLFHIPDIDNYFIISCTSPPDRKSEPPRLPTRPAKPPRLPPRPPKPPRFESSAAGVEEEQPRGSEDWTEDVVV
;
A
#
# COMPACT_ATOMS: atom_id res chain seq x y z
N MET A 1 31.31 20.39 31.57
CA MET A 1 31.74 19.28 30.69
C MET A 1 30.72 18.14 30.62
N GLN A 2 30.20 17.65 31.76
CA GLN A 2 29.27 16.51 31.79
C GLN A 2 27.99 16.70 30.96
N LEU A 3 27.37 17.88 31.00
CA LEU A 3 26.16 18.17 30.21
C LEU A 3 26.43 18.18 28.69
N LEU A 4 27.57 18.72 28.27
CA LEU A 4 27.94 18.76 26.86
C LEU A 4 28.24 17.35 26.32
N LEU A 5 28.93 16.53 27.13
CA LEU A 5 29.13 15.12 26.82
C LEU A 5 27.80 14.37 26.69
N ALA A 6 26.88 14.59 27.63
CA ALA A 6 25.56 13.95 27.61
C ALA A 6 24.74 14.34 26.36
N VAL A 7 24.76 15.60 25.96
CA VAL A 7 24.08 16.08 24.74
C VAL A 7 24.70 15.47 23.48
N VAL A 8 26.03 15.40 23.39
CA VAL A 8 26.72 14.79 22.25
C VAL A 8 26.40 13.30 22.15
N LEU A 9 26.38 12.58 23.27
CA LEU A 9 26.02 11.16 23.30
C LEU A 9 24.56 10.94 22.92
N ALA A 10 23.64 11.74 23.45
CA ALA A 10 22.22 11.65 23.13
C ALA A 10 21.97 11.92 21.64
N ALA A 11 22.63 12.94 21.07
CA ALA A 11 22.58 13.22 19.64
C ALA A 11 23.14 12.02 18.84
N GLY A 12 24.31 11.50 19.22
CA GLY A 12 24.93 10.35 18.57
C GLY A 12 24.00 9.14 18.51
N VAL A 13 23.37 8.76 19.62
CA VAL A 13 22.40 7.65 19.67
C VAL A 13 21.19 7.95 18.78
N PHE A 14 20.66 9.16 18.81
CA PHE A 14 19.48 9.53 18.02
C PHE A 14 19.68 9.43 16.49
N PHE A 15 20.92 9.72 16.02
CA PHE A 15 21.31 9.55 14.63
C PHE A 15 21.80 8.14 14.29
N ALA A 16 22.32 7.38 15.25
CA ALA A 16 22.82 6.03 15.01
C ALA A 16 21.71 4.97 14.99
N VAL A 17 20.61 5.18 15.74
CA VAL A 17 19.51 4.23 15.80
C VAL A 17 18.73 4.22 14.48
N PRO A 18 18.76 3.10 13.73
CA PRO A 18 18.04 2.97 12.49
C PRO A 18 16.53 2.96 12.74
N ARG A 19 15.82 3.75 11.95
CA ARG A 19 14.37 3.67 11.78
C ARG A 19 14.09 2.81 10.56
N GLY A 20 13.12 1.91 10.68
CA GLY A 20 12.80 0.95 9.60
C GLY A 20 12.47 1.66 8.29
N VAL A 21 13.15 1.27 7.22
CA VAL A 21 12.81 1.66 5.84
C VAL A 21 11.58 0.85 5.42
N THR A 22 10.59 1.50 4.84
CA THR A 22 9.35 0.83 4.43
C THR A 22 9.11 0.99 2.94
N VAL A 23 8.39 0.01 2.38
CA VAL A 23 7.97 -0.02 0.98
C VAL A 23 6.48 0.26 0.94
N GLY A 24 6.06 1.19 0.08
CA GLY A 24 4.64 1.46 -0.13
C GLY A 24 3.99 0.48 -1.10
N SER A 25 2.78 0.82 -1.55
CA SER A 25 2.06 0.02 -2.55
C SER A 25 2.84 0.00 -3.87
N ILE A 26 3.25 -1.21 -4.28
CA ILE A 26 3.97 -1.43 -5.53
C ILE A 26 2.96 -1.51 -6.65
N GLN A 27 3.22 -0.76 -7.72
CA GLN A 27 2.43 -0.82 -8.94
C GLN A 27 3.27 -1.49 -10.03
N VAL A 28 2.77 -2.58 -10.60
CA VAL A 28 3.39 -3.24 -11.75
C VAL A 28 2.56 -2.93 -12.99
N ARG A 29 3.25 -2.60 -14.07
CA ARG A 29 2.64 -2.26 -15.36
C ARG A 29 3.25 -3.10 -16.47
N SER A 30 2.43 -3.49 -17.44
CA SER A 30 2.95 -4.08 -18.68
C SER A 30 3.58 -2.98 -19.53
N SER A 31 4.88 -3.07 -19.77
CA SER A 31 5.63 -2.13 -20.62
C SER A 31 5.57 -2.60 -22.07
N ARG A 32 5.82 -3.89 -22.29
CA ARG A 32 5.81 -4.49 -23.62
C ARG A 32 5.34 -5.93 -23.54
N MET A 33 4.33 -6.26 -24.34
CA MET A 33 3.85 -7.62 -24.50
C MET A 33 3.82 -7.92 -25.99
N SER A 34 4.57 -8.92 -26.44
CA SER A 34 4.56 -9.35 -27.84
C SER A 34 4.52 -10.86 -27.93
N PHE A 35 3.60 -11.35 -28.75
CA PHE A 35 3.43 -12.76 -29.03
C PHE A 35 3.71 -13.01 -30.50
N ASN A 36 4.63 -13.93 -30.78
CA ASN A 36 4.85 -14.44 -32.11
C ASN A 36 4.42 -15.91 -32.16
N ALA A 37 3.15 -16.12 -32.49
CA ALA A 37 2.58 -17.46 -32.64
C ALA A 37 3.32 -18.29 -33.71
N SER A 38 3.79 -17.66 -34.79
CA SER A 38 4.49 -18.37 -35.88
C SER A 38 5.87 -18.89 -35.50
N LYS A 39 6.53 -18.27 -34.52
CA LYS A 39 7.86 -18.68 -34.03
C LYS A 39 7.82 -19.26 -32.61
N SER A 40 6.64 -19.38 -32.00
CA SER A 40 6.46 -19.79 -30.60
C SER A 40 7.31 -18.98 -29.61
N THR A 41 7.62 -17.72 -29.96
CA THR A 41 8.39 -16.82 -29.08
C THR A 41 7.46 -15.77 -28.53
N TYR A 42 7.57 -15.49 -27.24
CA TYR A 42 6.83 -14.42 -26.58
C TYR A 42 7.80 -13.57 -25.76
N GLN A 43 7.44 -12.30 -25.57
CA GLN A 43 8.21 -11.36 -24.78
C GLN A 43 7.27 -10.58 -23.88
N ILE A 44 7.51 -10.62 -22.58
CA ILE A 44 6.71 -9.94 -21.56
C ILE A 44 7.68 -9.12 -20.70
N ILE A 45 7.65 -7.80 -20.87
CA ILE A 45 8.43 -6.85 -20.08
C ILE A 45 7.49 -6.09 -19.17
N LEU A 46 7.78 -6.15 -17.88
CA LEU A 46 6.98 -5.55 -16.82
C LEU A 46 7.78 -4.46 -16.12
N THR A 47 7.20 -3.30 -15.90
CA THR A 47 7.82 -2.22 -15.14
C THR A 47 7.19 -2.16 -13.76
N ALA A 48 7.98 -2.42 -12.72
CA ALA A 48 7.59 -2.24 -11.32
C ALA A 48 7.94 -0.84 -10.82
N THR A 49 6.99 -0.19 -10.16
CA THR A 49 7.15 1.10 -9.49
C THR A 49 7.12 0.88 -7.99
N ILE A 50 8.26 1.08 -7.33
CA ILE A 50 8.49 0.77 -5.92
C ILE A 50 8.70 2.09 -5.16
N PRO A 51 7.71 2.56 -4.40
CA PRO A 51 7.87 3.72 -3.53
C PRO A 51 8.59 3.32 -2.23
N ILE A 52 9.76 3.90 -1.97
CA ILE A 52 10.55 3.66 -0.76
C ILE A 52 10.49 4.87 0.17
N PHE A 53 10.18 4.61 1.44
CA PHE A 53 10.16 5.61 2.50
C PHE A 53 11.39 5.44 3.38
N ASN A 54 12.17 6.51 3.53
CA ASN A 54 13.32 6.54 4.42
C ASN A 54 13.07 7.52 5.57
N PRO A 55 12.61 7.07 6.74
CA PRO A 55 12.42 7.93 7.89
C PRO A 55 13.73 8.31 8.59
N ASN A 56 14.88 7.77 8.18
CA ASN A 56 16.16 8.08 8.81
C ASN A 56 16.64 9.49 8.50
N TYR A 57 17.50 10.01 9.37
CA TYR A 57 18.19 11.29 9.18
C TYR A 57 19.43 11.19 8.30
N MET A 58 19.80 9.99 7.88
CA MET A 58 20.91 9.73 6.97
C MET A 58 20.40 8.94 5.74
N PRO A 59 21.09 9.06 4.59
CA PRO A 59 20.76 8.29 3.41
C PRO A 59 20.94 6.79 3.66
N VAL A 60 20.14 5.98 2.96
CA VAL A 60 20.21 4.52 2.97
C VAL A 60 20.45 4.03 1.55
N GLN A 61 21.20 2.94 1.38
CA GLN A 61 21.27 2.25 0.10
C GLN A 61 20.28 1.09 0.13
N VAL A 62 19.40 0.99 -0.86
CA VAL A 62 18.48 -0.14 -1.00
C VAL A 62 18.89 -0.99 -2.18
N SER A 63 18.99 -2.29 -1.97
CA SER A 63 19.32 -3.30 -2.99
C SER A 63 18.52 -4.56 -2.75
N GLY A 64 18.41 -5.43 -3.75
CA GLY A 64 17.71 -6.70 -3.56
C GLY A 64 17.40 -7.42 -4.85
N SER A 65 16.38 -8.27 -4.83
CA SER A 65 15.91 -9.00 -6.00
C SER A 65 14.39 -9.07 -6.03
N LEU A 66 13.84 -8.95 -7.22
CA LEU A 66 12.43 -9.15 -7.53
C LEU A 66 12.30 -10.42 -8.38
N VAL A 67 11.32 -11.23 -8.05
CA VAL A 67 10.97 -12.46 -8.75
C VAL A 67 9.54 -12.32 -9.21
N VAL A 68 9.31 -12.53 -10.50
CA VAL A 68 7.98 -12.61 -11.07
C VAL A 68 7.68 -14.08 -11.30
N SER A 69 6.54 -14.53 -10.79
CA SER A 69 6.06 -15.90 -10.94
C SER A 69 4.71 -15.92 -11.63
N PHE A 70 4.49 -16.93 -12.46
CA PHE A 70 3.21 -17.25 -13.05
C PHE A 70 2.73 -18.57 -12.44
N TYR A 71 1.71 -18.51 -11.58
CA TYR A 71 1.39 -19.59 -10.65
C TYR A 71 2.64 -20.03 -9.86
N ASP A 72 2.98 -21.31 -9.89
CA ASP A 72 4.14 -21.87 -9.19
C ASP A 72 5.45 -21.80 -9.99
N GLN A 73 5.41 -21.27 -11.23
CA GLN A 73 6.57 -21.20 -12.10
C GLN A 73 7.22 -19.81 -12.05
N GLN A 74 8.54 -19.80 -11.88
CA GLN A 74 9.33 -18.58 -11.96
C GLN A 74 9.37 -18.09 -13.41
N ALA A 75 8.75 -16.95 -13.68
CA ALA A 75 8.67 -16.33 -15.01
C ALA A 75 9.85 -15.39 -15.29
N GLY A 76 10.43 -14.80 -14.25
CA GLY A 76 11.50 -13.82 -14.36
C GLY A 76 12.18 -13.50 -13.03
N VAL A 77 13.45 -13.10 -13.10
CA VAL A 77 14.21 -12.60 -11.94
C VAL A 77 14.93 -11.33 -12.35
N THR A 78 14.86 -10.31 -11.50
CA THR A 78 15.52 -9.03 -11.73
C THR A 78 16.18 -8.56 -10.45
N GLY A 79 17.49 -8.33 -10.52
CA GLY A 79 18.23 -7.70 -9.43
C GLY A 79 17.93 -6.20 -9.38
N LEU A 80 17.77 -5.66 -8.19
CA LEU A 80 17.76 -4.22 -7.95
C LEU A 80 19.17 -3.81 -7.51
N ASP A 81 19.85 -3.06 -8.38
CA ASP A 81 21.14 -2.46 -8.07
C ASP A 81 21.03 -1.51 -6.86
N PRO A 82 22.14 -1.29 -6.10
CA PRO A 82 22.12 -0.41 -4.95
C PRO A 82 21.69 1.03 -5.32
N VAL A 83 20.49 1.41 -4.90
CA VAL A 83 19.95 2.76 -5.09
C VAL A 83 20.07 3.56 -3.80
N ASN A 84 20.65 4.76 -3.89
CA ASN A 84 20.74 5.67 -2.76
C ASN A 84 19.42 6.41 -2.54
N VAL A 85 18.80 6.22 -1.38
CA VAL A 85 17.57 6.90 -0.96
C VAL A 85 17.93 7.98 0.05
N PRO A 86 17.57 9.25 -0.21
CA PRO A 86 17.97 10.37 0.64
C PRO A 86 17.37 10.26 2.05
N ALA A 87 17.97 10.98 3.00
CA ALA A 87 17.42 11.13 4.35
C ALA A 87 16.01 11.76 4.29
N ARG A 88 15.11 11.32 5.18
CA ARG A 88 13.73 11.83 5.26
C ARG A 88 12.99 11.83 3.92
N ALA A 89 13.17 10.76 3.13
CA ALA A 89 12.49 10.62 1.84
C ALA A 89 11.00 10.30 2.02
N PHE A 90 10.14 11.13 1.41
CA PHE A 90 8.70 10.93 1.32
C PHE A 90 8.29 10.68 -0.14
N PRO A 91 7.74 9.51 -0.44
CA PRO A 91 8.51 8.37 -0.95
C PRO A 91 9.46 8.70 -2.13
N LYS A 92 10.61 8.03 -2.19
CA LYS A 92 11.44 7.98 -3.39
C LYS A 92 10.94 6.86 -4.29
N ILE A 93 10.54 7.21 -5.52
CA ILE A 93 10.05 6.25 -6.51
C ILE A 93 11.24 5.62 -7.24
N ILE A 94 11.29 4.30 -7.25
CA ILE A 94 12.24 3.49 -8.02
C ILE A 94 11.47 2.71 -9.08
N THR A 95 11.91 2.76 -10.33
CA THR A 95 11.32 2.02 -11.45
C THR A 95 12.29 0.93 -11.90
N VAL A 96 11.79 -0.30 -12.01
CA VAL A 96 12.58 -1.48 -12.40
C VAL A 96 11.87 -2.20 -13.53
N ASP A 97 12.57 -2.43 -14.63
CA ASP A 97 12.08 -3.25 -15.73
C ASP A 97 12.46 -4.71 -15.51
N MET A 98 11.48 -5.60 -15.59
CA MET A 98 11.58 -7.02 -15.30
C MET A 98 11.19 -7.81 -16.55
N ASP A 99 12.03 -8.76 -16.95
CA ASP A 99 11.74 -9.67 -18.03
C ASP A 99 11.04 -10.93 -17.48
N ALA A 100 9.77 -11.12 -17.83
CA ALA A 100 8.93 -12.24 -17.43
C ALA A 100 8.72 -13.24 -18.58
N SER A 101 9.66 -13.30 -19.53
CA SER A 101 9.57 -14.15 -20.73
C SER A 101 10.06 -15.60 -20.51
N SER A 102 10.44 -15.99 -19.29
CA SER A 102 11.01 -17.31 -18.99
C SER A 102 10.00 -18.23 -18.29
N VAL A 103 8.89 -18.52 -18.96
CA VAL A 103 7.80 -19.39 -18.48
C VAL A 103 7.84 -20.72 -19.26
N PRO A 104 7.63 -21.87 -18.62
CA PRO A 104 7.56 -23.16 -19.31
C PRO A 104 6.48 -23.19 -20.39
N GLN A 105 6.73 -23.91 -21.50
CA GLN A 105 5.85 -23.96 -22.67
C GLN A 105 4.40 -24.38 -22.35
N GLU A 106 4.22 -25.23 -21.35
CA GLU A 106 2.90 -25.67 -20.88
C GLU A 106 1.99 -24.50 -20.43
N TYR A 107 2.59 -23.46 -19.83
CA TYR A 107 1.86 -22.25 -19.41
C TYR A 107 1.84 -21.17 -20.48
N VAL A 108 2.73 -21.20 -21.46
CA VAL A 108 2.74 -20.23 -22.59
C VAL A 108 1.43 -20.31 -23.38
N PHE A 109 0.93 -21.53 -23.60
CA PHE A 109 -0.37 -21.72 -24.24
C PHE A 109 -1.50 -21.12 -23.40
N THR A 110 -1.47 -21.31 -22.08
CA THR A 110 -2.45 -20.72 -21.16
C THR A 110 -2.42 -19.20 -21.20
N ILE A 111 -1.23 -18.57 -21.17
CA ILE A 111 -1.06 -17.12 -21.31
C ILE A 111 -1.63 -16.66 -22.66
N TYR A 112 -1.30 -17.36 -23.75
CA TYR A 112 -1.82 -17.05 -25.07
C TYR A 112 -3.34 -17.12 -25.10
N THR A 113 -3.95 -18.22 -24.62
CA THR A 113 -5.40 -18.39 -24.56
C THR A 113 -6.05 -17.33 -23.68
N HIS A 114 -5.52 -17.02 -22.49
CA HIS A 114 -6.05 -15.95 -21.63
C HIS A 114 -5.94 -14.57 -22.27
N CYS A 115 -4.97 -14.36 -23.16
CA CYS A 115 -4.78 -13.11 -23.88
C CYS A 115 -5.59 -12.99 -25.18
N THR A 116 -5.89 -14.12 -25.85
CA THR A 116 -6.68 -14.14 -27.09
C THR A 116 -8.16 -14.46 -26.87
N THR A 117 -8.49 -15.07 -25.74
CA THR A 117 -9.83 -15.50 -25.34
C THR A 117 -10.16 -14.84 -24.01
N PHE A 118 -11.41 -14.42 -23.83
CA PHE A 118 -11.90 -13.79 -22.59
C PHE A 118 -11.40 -14.59 -21.36
N PRO A 119 -10.78 -13.96 -20.33
CA PRO A 119 -10.96 -12.56 -19.90
C PRO A 119 -9.93 -11.52 -20.42
N MET A 120 -9.03 -11.84 -21.35
CA MET A 120 -7.98 -10.90 -21.83
C MET A 120 -7.09 -10.32 -20.71
N GLU A 121 -7.07 -10.99 -19.56
CA GLU A 121 -6.35 -10.61 -18.35
C GLU A 121 -5.57 -11.81 -17.83
N THR A 122 -4.37 -11.56 -17.30
CA THR A 122 -3.50 -12.60 -16.75
C THR A 122 -2.92 -12.12 -15.43
N ILE A 123 -2.91 -13.00 -14.43
CA ILE A 123 -2.43 -12.71 -13.08
C ILE A 123 -1.00 -13.21 -12.95
N PHE A 124 -0.13 -12.35 -12.42
CA PHE A 124 1.24 -12.69 -12.04
C PHE A 124 1.46 -12.36 -10.57
N PHE A 125 2.37 -13.11 -9.96
CA PHE A 125 2.81 -12.91 -8.59
C PHE A 125 4.17 -12.23 -8.59
N LEU A 126 4.35 -11.26 -7.70
CA LEU A 126 5.59 -10.56 -7.46
C LEU A 126 6.06 -10.89 -6.05
N THR A 127 7.21 -11.56 -5.96
CA THR A 127 7.90 -11.77 -4.70
C THR A 127 9.21 -10.99 -4.72
N GLY A 128 9.50 -10.20 -3.69
CA GLY A 128 10.68 -9.36 -3.63
C GLY A 128 11.37 -9.44 -2.28
N LYS A 129 12.70 -9.60 -2.30
CA LYS A 129 13.55 -9.54 -1.11
C LYS A 129 14.43 -8.32 -1.20
N LEU A 130 14.14 -7.32 -0.37
CA LEU A 130 14.87 -6.05 -0.33
C LEU A 130 15.66 -5.92 0.96
N GLN A 131 16.81 -5.25 0.85
CA GLN A 131 17.70 -4.98 1.95
C GLN A 131 18.10 -3.51 1.91
N SER A 132 18.24 -2.92 3.10
CA SER A 132 18.72 -1.56 3.27
C SER A 132 20.06 -1.57 4.01
N LYS A 133 21.00 -0.77 3.52
CA LYS A 133 22.28 -0.53 4.18
C LYS A 133 22.25 0.85 4.82
N TYR A 134 22.41 0.88 6.14
CA TYR A 134 22.42 2.10 6.95
C TYR A 134 23.66 2.14 7.83
N LEU A 135 24.48 3.19 7.69
CA LEU A 135 25.74 3.36 8.45
C LEU A 135 26.65 2.11 8.42
N GLY A 136 26.64 1.36 7.30
CA GLY A 136 27.41 0.13 7.13
C GLY A 136 26.72 -1.15 7.59
N GLY A 137 25.68 -1.06 8.42
CA GLY A 137 24.84 -2.19 8.82
C GLY A 137 23.83 -2.57 7.74
N LEU A 138 23.55 -3.87 7.62
CA LEU A 138 22.51 -4.42 6.73
C LEU A 138 21.24 -4.68 7.53
N PHE A 139 20.12 -4.20 7.01
CA PHE A 139 18.80 -4.33 7.60
C PHE A 139 17.82 -4.87 6.57
N HIS A 140 17.10 -5.93 6.93
CA HIS A 140 16.08 -6.52 6.06
C HIS A 140 14.83 -5.65 6.05
N ILE A 141 14.36 -5.35 4.85
CA ILE A 141 13.06 -4.74 4.61
C ILE A 141 12.04 -5.88 4.57
N PRO A 142 10.78 -5.68 5.02
CA PRO A 142 9.73 -6.68 4.85
C PRO A 142 9.66 -7.19 3.41
N ASP A 143 9.53 -8.51 3.27
CA ASP A 143 9.42 -9.14 1.96
C ASP A 143 8.17 -8.63 1.24
N ILE A 144 8.33 -8.40 -0.06
CA ILE A 144 7.24 -8.03 -0.95
C ILE A 144 6.58 -9.33 -1.38
N ASP A 145 5.29 -9.45 -1.13
CA ASP A 145 4.45 -10.49 -1.70
C ASP A 145 3.15 -9.85 -2.17
N ASN A 146 2.99 -9.75 -3.49
CA ASN A 146 1.84 -9.10 -4.10
C ASN A 146 1.48 -9.79 -5.42
N TYR A 147 0.25 -9.62 -5.87
CA TYR A 147 -0.18 -10.06 -7.19
C TYR A 147 -0.62 -8.86 -8.02
N PHE A 148 -0.56 -9.00 -9.33
CA PHE A 148 -0.98 -7.95 -10.26
C PHE A 148 -1.62 -8.56 -11.50
N ILE A 149 -2.57 -7.80 -12.03
CA ILE A 149 -3.37 -8.21 -13.20
C ILE A 149 -2.84 -7.42 -14.39
N ILE A 150 -2.47 -8.13 -15.45
CA ILE A 150 -2.03 -7.55 -16.71
C ILE A 150 -3.12 -7.75 -17.75
N SER A 151 -3.57 -6.64 -18.35
CA SER A 151 -4.42 -6.68 -19.53
C SER A 151 -3.58 -6.94 -20.78
N CYS A 152 -3.95 -7.94 -21.57
CA CYS A 152 -3.22 -8.32 -22.78
C CYS A 152 -3.52 -7.42 -23.99
N THR A 153 -4.49 -6.53 -23.87
CA THR A 153 -5.03 -5.68 -24.96
C THR A 153 -4.58 -4.23 -24.93
N SER A 154 -3.89 -3.79 -23.87
CA SER A 154 -3.61 -2.37 -23.68
C SER A 154 -2.17 -1.99 -24.07
N PRO A 155 -1.97 -0.96 -24.93
CA PRO A 155 -0.69 -0.23 -24.97
C PRO A 155 -0.42 0.41 -23.59
N PRO A 156 0.84 0.76 -23.24
CA PRO A 156 1.21 1.16 -21.88
C PRO A 156 0.29 2.27 -21.36
N ASP A 157 -0.43 1.98 -20.27
CA ASP A 157 -1.46 2.84 -19.70
C ASP A 157 -0.98 4.28 -19.51
N ARG A 158 -1.47 5.17 -20.38
CA ARG A 158 -1.46 6.61 -20.11
C ARG A 158 -2.35 6.87 -18.90
N LYS A 159 -1.69 7.23 -17.79
CA LYS A 159 -2.22 7.71 -16.50
C LYS A 159 -2.64 6.60 -15.53
N SER A 160 -1.72 6.19 -14.66
CA SER A 160 -2.10 5.89 -13.27
C SER A 160 -2.71 7.16 -12.69
N GLU A 161 -3.98 7.08 -12.29
CA GLU A 161 -4.57 8.06 -11.40
C GLU A 161 -3.68 8.13 -10.15
N PRO A 162 -3.20 9.32 -9.73
CA PRO A 162 -2.43 9.45 -8.50
C PRO A 162 -3.31 8.97 -7.32
N PRO A 163 -2.69 8.54 -6.20
CA PRO A 163 -3.44 8.11 -5.02
C PRO A 163 -4.47 9.17 -4.66
N ARG A 164 -5.76 8.82 -4.68
CA ARG A 164 -6.81 9.71 -4.18
C ARG A 164 -6.48 10.04 -2.73
N LEU A 165 -6.05 11.27 -2.48
CA LEU A 165 -6.08 11.83 -1.13
C LEU A 165 -7.51 11.63 -0.59
N PRO A 166 -7.68 11.22 0.67
CA PRO A 166 -9.01 11.03 1.25
C PRO A 166 -9.80 12.32 1.04
N THR A 167 -10.84 12.22 0.22
CA THR A 167 -11.74 13.33 -0.05
C THR A 167 -12.42 13.65 1.28
N ARG A 168 -12.14 14.84 1.80
CA ARG A 168 -12.79 15.39 2.99
C ARG A 168 -14.29 15.11 2.90
N PRO A 169 -14.94 14.53 3.93
CA PRO A 169 -16.36 14.22 3.87
C PRO A 169 -17.14 15.46 3.46
N ALA A 170 -18.01 15.30 2.46
CA ALA A 170 -18.93 16.34 2.05
C ALA A 170 -19.69 16.83 3.29
N LYS A 171 -19.76 18.16 3.42
CA LYS A 171 -20.46 18.85 4.50
C LYS A 171 -21.86 18.24 4.67
N PRO A 172 -22.28 17.83 5.89
CA PRO A 172 -23.58 17.22 6.07
C PRO A 172 -24.69 18.18 5.61
N PRO A 173 -25.77 17.67 4.99
CA PRO A 173 -26.88 18.49 4.55
C PRO A 173 -27.46 19.26 5.73
N ARG A 174 -27.79 20.54 5.51
CA ARG A 174 -28.42 21.40 6.54
C ARG A 174 -29.71 20.74 7.00
N LEU A 175 -29.82 20.53 8.31
CA LEU A 175 -31.07 20.10 8.95
C LEU A 175 -32.19 21.10 8.60
N PRO A 176 -33.43 20.63 8.38
CA PRO A 176 -34.58 21.50 8.19
C PRO A 176 -34.81 22.37 9.44
N PRO A 177 -35.36 23.59 9.29
CA PRO A 177 -35.59 24.49 10.40
C PRO A 177 -36.54 23.86 11.43
N ARG A 178 -36.19 24.04 12.71
CA ARG A 178 -36.96 23.53 13.86
C ARG A 178 -38.39 24.08 13.80
N PRO A 179 -39.42 23.25 14.05
CA PRO A 179 -40.78 23.76 14.16
C PRO A 179 -40.90 24.76 15.32
N PRO A 180 -41.79 25.77 15.19
CA PRO A 180 -41.97 26.80 16.20
C PRO A 180 -42.44 26.19 17.52
N LYS A 181 -41.86 26.68 18.62
CA LYS A 181 -42.20 26.27 19.98
C LYS A 181 -43.66 26.67 20.27
N PRO A 182 -44.51 25.77 20.77
CA PRO A 182 -45.89 26.13 21.11
C PRO A 182 -45.91 27.17 22.25
N PRO A 183 -46.90 28.08 22.25
CA PRO A 183 -47.05 29.08 23.30
C PRO A 183 -47.29 28.40 24.66
N ARG A 184 -46.55 28.86 25.65
CA ARG A 184 -46.65 28.41 27.04
C ARG A 184 -47.97 28.95 27.62
N PHE A 185 -48.98 28.09 27.74
CA PHE A 185 -50.15 28.41 28.57
C PHE A 185 -49.72 28.32 30.03
N GLU A 186 -49.51 29.49 30.66
CA GLU A 186 -49.55 29.61 32.11
C GLU A 186 -51.01 29.59 32.54
N SER A 187 -51.41 28.52 33.22
CA SER A 187 -52.55 28.55 34.13
C SER A 187 -52.37 27.49 35.20
N SER A 188 -51.74 27.92 36.27
CA SER A 188 -52.10 27.68 37.68
C SER A 188 -53.10 26.53 37.94
N ALA A 189 -52.60 25.45 38.52
CA ALA A 189 -53.34 24.65 39.48
C ALA A 189 -52.33 24.16 40.54
N ALA A 190 -52.51 24.68 41.75
CA ALA A 190 -51.77 24.30 42.94
C ALA A 190 -52.05 22.85 43.32
N GLY A 191 -51.03 22.14 43.81
CA GLY A 191 -51.14 20.78 44.32
C GLY A 191 -49.82 20.35 44.94
N VAL A 192 -49.81 20.27 46.26
CA VAL A 192 -48.71 20.06 47.22
C VAL A 192 -48.32 18.58 47.34
N GLU A 193 -47.02 18.32 47.62
CA GLU A 193 -46.35 17.09 48.16
C GLU A 193 -46.58 15.76 47.39
N GLU A 194 -45.64 14.82 47.24
CA GLU A 194 -44.80 14.14 48.25
C GLU A 194 -43.79 13.18 47.55
N GLU A 195 -42.68 12.89 48.24
CA GLU A 195 -41.90 11.64 48.33
C GLU A 195 -41.24 10.90 47.12
N GLN A 196 -39.88 10.97 47.11
CA GLN A 196 -38.84 9.93 47.02
C GLN A 196 -38.84 8.81 45.93
N PRO A 197 -37.67 8.48 45.29
CA PRO A 197 -37.58 7.56 44.17
C PRO A 197 -37.34 6.09 44.61
N ARG A 198 -37.94 5.12 43.92
CA ARG A 198 -37.58 3.70 44.01
C ARG A 198 -38.02 2.92 42.75
N GLY A 199 -37.10 2.11 42.21
CA GLY A 199 -37.36 1.02 41.24
C GLY A 199 -36.94 1.36 39.81
N SER A 200 -35.86 0.76 39.26
CA SER A 200 -35.82 -0.59 38.62
C SER A 200 -36.39 -0.50 37.18
N GLU A 201 -35.81 -0.96 36.08
CA GLU A 201 -34.94 -2.08 35.67
C GLU A 201 -34.20 -1.64 34.38
N ASP A 202 -32.91 -1.92 34.23
CA ASP A 202 -32.36 -3.14 33.59
C ASP A 202 -32.82 -3.33 32.13
N TRP A 203 -31.90 -3.10 31.19
CA TRP A 203 -31.97 -3.65 29.83
C TRP A 203 -30.61 -4.25 29.52
N THR A 204 -30.58 -5.57 29.69
CA THR A 204 -29.62 -6.56 29.23
C THR A 204 -29.04 -6.26 27.84
N GLU A 205 -27.71 -6.26 27.79
CA GLU A 205 -26.93 -6.54 26.59
C GLU A 205 -27.05 -8.02 26.24
N ASP A 206 -27.44 -8.32 25.00
CA ASP A 206 -27.16 -9.61 24.37
C ASP A 206 -26.74 -9.34 22.94
N VAL A 207 -25.56 -9.82 22.55
CA VAL A 207 -25.37 -10.84 21.52
C VAL A 207 -23.86 -11.02 21.30
N VAL A 208 -23.35 -12.18 21.75
CA VAL A 208 -22.12 -12.81 21.25
C VAL A 208 -22.48 -14.24 20.86
N VAL A 209 -22.20 -14.61 19.61
CA VAL A 209 -21.80 -15.97 19.20
C VAL A 209 -20.67 -15.81 18.19
#